data_AF-A0A914XLF7-F1
#
_entry.id   AF-A0A914XLF7-F1
#
_cell.length_a   1.000
_cell.length_b   1.000
_cell.length_c   1.000
_cell.angle_alpha   90.00
_cell.angle_beta   90.00
_cell.angle_gamma   90.00
#
_symmetry.space_group_name_H-M   'P 1'
#
loop_
_entity.id
_entity.type
_entity.pdbx_description
1 polymer ?
#
loop_
_entity_poly.entity_id
_entity_poly.type
_entity_poly.pdbx_seq_one_letter_code
_entity_poly.pdbx_strand_id
1 'polypeptide(L)'
;MVAFDAPFPSKWPFGILMTAQWVLSFALLLALWSLDFQWAGTGLVYYTAWMTFGMELFSWIAHLFGLQKSYQVGKIYFHIPFAATDFVNSVILFPLYALSTLLCVYFIFYSLRYVGNMSVVYAFAAVLCVLAGGTCGYFALLLYRASENKPIKLLGIFIEGTSTVRFASIVESTENGGPRPTA
;
A
#
# COMPACT_ATOMS: atom_id res chain seq x y z
N MET A 1 24.84 10.77 -1.79
CA MET A 1 24.85 9.31 -2.03
C MET A 1 23.55 8.77 -1.44
N VAL A 2 22.69 8.19 -2.26
CA VAL A 2 21.41 7.65 -1.80
C VAL A 2 21.71 6.33 -1.06
N ALA A 3 21.47 6.30 0.25
CA ALA A 3 21.73 5.12 1.07
C ALA A 3 20.59 4.10 0.87
N PHE A 4 20.94 2.90 0.46
CA PHE A 4 20.01 1.79 0.30
C PHE A 4 19.46 1.34 1.66
N ASP A 5 18.15 1.46 1.89
CA ASP A 5 17.50 1.07 3.15
C ASP A 5 17.06 -0.40 3.10
N ALA A 6 18.04 -1.30 3.04
CA ALA A 6 17.86 -2.75 3.05
C ALA A 6 16.91 -3.30 4.14
N PRO A 7 16.85 -2.75 5.37
CA PRO A 7 15.96 -3.29 6.40
C PRO A 7 14.49 -2.85 6.24
N PHE A 8 14.16 -1.94 5.32
CA PHE A 8 12.79 -1.43 5.13
C PHE A 8 11.71 -2.52 5.00
N PRO A 9 11.89 -3.59 4.20
CA PRO A 9 10.89 -4.66 4.04
C PRO A 9 10.51 -5.35 5.35
N SER A 10 11.41 -5.33 6.35
CA SER A 10 11.20 -5.96 7.65
C SER A 10 10.72 -4.99 8.73
N LYS A 11 10.56 -3.69 8.42
CA LYS A 11 10.08 -2.69 9.37
C LYS A 11 8.56 -2.76 9.49
N TRP A 12 8.07 -3.15 10.67
CA TRP A 12 6.65 -3.10 11.02
C TRP A 12 6.23 -1.65 11.32
N PRO A 13 5.02 -1.18 10.91
CA PRO A 13 4.00 -1.90 10.14
C PRO A 13 4.17 -1.78 8.64
N PHE A 14 4.68 -0.63 8.18
CA PHE A 14 4.50 -0.20 6.80
C PHE A 14 5.29 -1.06 5.81
N GLY A 15 6.54 -1.41 6.11
CA GLY A 15 7.35 -2.25 5.22
C GLY A 15 6.79 -3.66 5.06
N ILE A 16 6.29 -4.25 6.15
CA ILE A 16 5.67 -5.60 6.13
C ILE A 16 4.32 -5.58 5.40
N LEU A 17 3.49 -4.56 5.62
CA LEU A 17 2.20 -4.47 4.95
C LEU A 17 2.36 -4.24 3.45
N MET A 18 3.28 -3.35 3.07
CA MET A 18 3.55 -3.04 1.67
C MET A 18 4.15 -4.24 0.92
N THR A 19 5.05 -4.98 1.58
CA THR A 19 5.54 -6.26 1.03
C THR A 19 4.42 -7.29 0.89
N ALA A 20 3.58 -7.43 1.91
CA ALA A 20 2.43 -8.32 1.84
C ALA A 20 1.48 -7.95 0.69
N GLN A 21 1.21 -6.65 0.48
CA GLN A 21 0.32 -6.19 -0.58
C GLN A 21 0.81 -6.60 -1.97
N TRP A 22 2.04 -6.25 -2.35
CA TRP A 22 2.51 -6.59 -3.70
C TRP A 22 2.75 -8.10 -3.86
N VAL A 23 3.16 -8.82 -2.81
CA VAL A 23 3.33 -10.29 -2.85
C VAL A 23 1.98 -11.00 -3.00
N LEU A 24 0.96 -10.59 -2.25
CA LEU A 24 -0.39 -11.16 -2.34
C LEU A 24 -1.01 -10.87 -3.70
N SER A 25 -0.87 -9.65 -4.22
CA SER A 25 -1.34 -9.29 -5.55
C SER A 25 -0.60 -10.05 -6.65
N PHE A 26 0.70 -10.29 -6.50
CA PHE A 26 1.47 -11.12 -7.42
C PHE A 26 1.03 -12.59 -7.39
N ALA A 27 0.83 -13.15 -6.19
CA ALA A 27 0.29 -14.50 -6.02
C ALA A 27 -1.10 -14.64 -6.66
N LEU A 28 -1.94 -13.61 -6.55
CA LEU A 28 -3.26 -13.56 -7.18
C LEU A 28 -3.13 -13.57 -8.72
N LEU A 29 -2.22 -12.79 -9.29
CA LEU A 29 -1.95 -12.79 -10.73
C LEU A 29 -1.48 -14.17 -11.23
N LEU A 30 -0.59 -14.83 -10.49
CA LEU A 30 -0.14 -16.20 -10.81
C LEU A 30 -1.31 -17.20 -10.75
N ALA A 31 -2.15 -17.12 -9.72
CA ALA A 31 -3.32 -17.98 -9.60
C ALA A 31 -4.27 -17.79 -10.78
N LEU A 32 -4.55 -16.55 -11.17
CA LEU A 32 -5.42 -16.27 -12.31
C LEU A 32 -4.81 -16.70 -13.64
N TRP A 33 -3.50 -16.52 -13.84
CA TRP A 33 -2.82 -16.98 -15.06
C TRP A 33 -2.77 -18.50 -15.20
N SER A 34 -2.87 -19.25 -14.10
CA SER A 34 -2.97 -20.71 -14.15
C SER A 34 -4.33 -21.25 -14.65
N LEU A 35 -5.31 -20.36 -14.88
CA LEU A 35 -6.61 -20.75 -15.41
C LEU A 35 -6.58 -20.92 -16.93
N ASP A 36 -6.89 -22.14 -17.40
CA ASP A 36 -7.07 -22.43 -18.82
C ASP A 36 -8.26 -21.69 -19.44
N PHE A 37 -9.23 -21.28 -18.62
CA PHE A 37 -10.43 -20.60 -19.09
C PHE A 37 -10.86 -19.49 -18.11
N GLN A 38 -11.13 -18.32 -18.69
CA GLN A 38 -11.49 -17.11 -17.95
C GLN A 38 -12.91 -16.70 -18.32
N TRP A 39 -13.70 -16.29 -17.32
CA TRP A 39 -15.07 -15.85 -17.56
C TRP A 39 -15.20 -14.34 -17.68
N ALA A 40 -16.28 -13.91 -18.33
CA ALA A 40 -16.64 -12.50 -18.36
C ALA A 40 -16.75 -11.95 -16.93
N GLY A 41 -15.89 -10.97 -16.60
CA GLY A 41 -15.81 -10.36 -15.27
C GLY A 41 -14.48 -10.60 -14.55
N THR A 42 -13.66 -11.59 -14.95
CA THR A 42 -12.30 -11.78 -14.40
C THR A 42 -11.39 -10.58 -14.66
N GLY A 43 -11.69 -9.78 -15.70
CA GLY A 43 -10.97 -8.55 -16.04
C GLY A 43 -10.90 -7.55 -14.88
N LEU A 44 -11.94 -7.45 -14.03
CA LEU A 44 -11.89 -6.60 -12.85
C LEU A 44 -10.85 -7.10 -11.84
N VAL A 45 -10.80 -8.41 -11.60
CA VAL A 45 -9.86 -9.04 -10.66
C VAL A 45 -8.42 -8.89 -11.16
N TYR A 46 -8.20 -9.05 -12.47
CA TYR A 46 -6.90 -8.79 -13.09
C TYR A 46 -6.49 -7.33 -12.94
N TYR A 47 -7.40 -6.40 -13.24
CA TYR A 47 -7.14 -4.97 -13.15
C TYR A 47 -6.76 -4.57 -11.72
N THR A 48 -7.49 -5.03 -10.72
CA THR A 48 -7.22 -4.71 -9.30
C THR A 48 -5.89 -5.30 -8.83
N ALA A 49 -5.59 -6.54 -9.20
CA ALA A 49 -4.32 -7.19 -8.88
C ALA A 49 -3.14 -6.47 -9.52
N TRP A 50 -3.23 -6.13 -10.81
CA TRP A 50 -2.18 -5.40 -11.54
C TRP A 50 -1.96 -3.99 -10.99
N MET A 51 -3.03 -3.25 -10.71
CA MET A 51 -2.92 -1.89 -10.16
C MET A 51 -2.24 -1.90 -8.80
N THR A 52 -2.62 -2.85 -7.92
CA THR A 52 -1.99 -2.98 -6.60
C THR A 52 -0.54 -3.41 -6.72
N PHE A 53 -0.26 -4.45 -7.52
CA PHE A 53 1.10 -4.93 -7.73
C PHE A 53 2.01 -3.82 -8.27
N GLY A 54 1.60 -3.12 -9.33
CA GLY A 54 2.42 -2.09 -9.95
C GLY A 54 2.69 -0.88 -9.05
N MET A 55 1.65 -0.35 -8.41
CA MET A 55 1.77 0.84 -7.57
C MET A 55 2.54 0.56 -6.27
N GLU A 56 2.22 -0.54 -5.59
CA GLU A 56 2.90 -0.91 -4.33
C GLU A 56 4.33 -1.37 -4.58
N LEU A 57 4.62 -2.07 -5.69
CA LEU A 57 5.99 -2.42 -6.04
C LEU A 57 6.82 -1.17 -6.36
N PHE A 58 6.26 -0.22 -7.10
CA PHE A 58 6.94 1.03 -7.41
C PHE A 58 7.22 1.83 -6.13
N SER A 59 6.22 1.99 -5.27
CA SER A 59 6.38 2.71 -4.01
C SER A 59 7.36 1.96 -3.07
N TRP A 60 7.32 0.62 -3.03
CA TRP A 60 8.28 -0.20 -2.27
C TRP A 60 9.72 -0.04 -2.76
N ILE A 61 9.94 -0.04 -4.08
CA ILE A 61 11.26 0.23 -4.67
C ILE A 61 11.71 1.65 -4.29
N ALA A 62 10.81 2.64 -4.37
CA ALA A 62 11.14 4.01 -4.01
C ALA A 62 11.55 4.15 -2.53
N HIS A 63 10.92 3.37 -1.65
CA HIS A 63 11.31 3.26 -0.25
C HIS A 63 12.70 2.64 -0.04
N LEU A 64 13.06 1.59 -0.78
CA LEU A 64 14.40 0.99 -0.72
C LEU A 64 15.50 1.97 -1.13
N PHE A 65 15.23 2.80 -2.13
CA PHE A 65 16.12 3.88 -2.56
C PHE A 65 16.01 5.13 -1.69
N GLY A 66 15.28 5.13 -0.56
CA GLY A 66 15.21 6.28 0.33
C GLY A 66 14.71 7.56 -0.33
N LEU A 67 13.94 7.45 -1.42
CA LEU A 67 13.38 8.58 -2.19
C LEU A 67 12.32 9.37 -1.40
N GLN A 68 11.97 8.92 -0.20
CA GLN A 68 11.13 9.63 0.76
C GLN A 68 11.85 10.72 1.58
N LYS A 69 13.19 10.77 1.56
CA LYS A 69 13.92 11.81 2.29
C LYS A 69 13.61 13.19 1.72
N SER A 70 13.46 14.20 2.58
CA SER A 70 13.32 15.59 2.15
C SER A 70 14.55 16.01 1.36
N TYR A 71 14.36 16.37 0.09
CA TYR A 71 15.42 16.95 -0.71
C TYR A 71 15.40 18.47 -0.52
N GLN A 72 16.42 18.99 0.15
CA GLN A 72 16.67 20.43 0.17
C GLN A 72 17.37 20.83 -1.12
N VAL A 73 16.71 21.63 -1.95
CA VAL A 73 17.34 22.32 -3.09
C VAL A 73 17.29 23.81 -2.79
N GLY A 74 18.40 24.35 -2.28
CA GLY A 74 18.46 25.74 -1.80
C GLY A 74 17.60 25.95 -0.55
N LYS A 75 16.69 26.94 -0.58
CA LYS A 75 15.73 27.22 0.52
C LYS A 75 14.40 26.45 0.40
N ILE A 76 14.25 25.63 -0.64
CA ILE A 76 13.00 24.92 -0.95
C ILE A 76 13.15 23.45 -0.55
N TYR A 77 12.21 22.97 0.26
CA TYR A 77 12.09 21.58 0.63
C TYR A 77 11.14 20.89 -0.36
N PHE A 78 11.65 19.92 -1.12
CA PHE A 78 10.83 19.06 -2.00
C PHE A 78 10.66 17.69 -1.35
N HIS A 79 9.41 17.27 -1.18
CA HIS A 79 9.06 15.98 -0.59
C HIS A 79 8.03 15.28 -1.48
N ILE A 80 8.28 14.00 -1.78
CA ILE A 80 7.35 13.17 -2.54
C ILE A 80 6.48 12.42 -1.51
N PRO A 81 5.18 12.74 -1.40
CA PRO A 81 4.32 12.18 -0.37
C PRO A 81 3.84 10.77 -0.77
N PHE A 82 4.76 9.81 -0.90
CA PHE A 82 4.46 8.42 -1.22
C PHE A 82 3.41 7.82 -0.27
N ALA A 83 3.48 8.14 1.02
CA ALA A 83 2.49 7.72 2.01
C ALA A 83 1.06 8.22 1.70
N ALA A 84 0.92 9.42 1.13
CA ALA A 84 -0.40 9.94 0.74
C ALA A 84 -0.92 9.24 -0.51
N THR A 85 -0.04 8.94 -1.48
CA THR A 85 -0.39 8.16 -2.67
C THR A 85 -0.83 6.75 -2.31
N ASP A 86 -0.10 6.07 -1.43
CA ASP A 86 -0.41 4.71 -0.98
C ASP A 86 -1.71 4.68 -0.15
N PHE A 87 -1.99 5.73 0.62
CA PHE A 87 -3.28 5.91 1.30
C PHE A 87 -4.45 6.00 0.31
N VAL A 88 -4.37 6.91 -0.67
CA VAL A 88 -5.43 7.11 -1.66
C VAL A 88 -5.66 5.83 -2.47
N ASN A 89 -4.59 5.16 -2.88
CA ASN A 89 -4.66 3.87 -3.56
C ASN A 89 -5.34 2.82 -2.68
N SER A 90 -4.95 2.69 -1.42
CA SER A 90 -5.53 1.72 -0.49
C SER A 90 -7.03 1.96 -0.26
N VAL A 91 -7.48 3.22 -0.16
CA VAL A 91 -8.90 3.57 0.00
C VAL A 91 -9.71 3.22 -1.25
N ILE A 92 -9.16 3.43 -2.45
CA ILE A 92 -9.84 3.12 -3.72
C ILE A 92 -9.82 1.61 -4.00
N LEU A 93 -8.70 0.93 -3.72
CA LEU A 93 -8.52 -0.49 -4.00
C LEU A 93 -9.29 -1.38 -3.03
N PHE A 94 -9.53 -0.94 -1.80
CA PHE A 94 -10.33 -1.69 -0.81
C PHE A 94 -11.72 -2.12 -1.33
N PRO A 95 -12.61 -1.21 -1.78
CA PRO A 95 -13.91 -1.62 -2.32
C PRO A 95 -13.78 -2.43 -3.62
N LEU A 96 -12.75 -2.18 -4.43
CA LEU A 96 -12.49 -2.94 -5.64
C LEU A 96 -12.09 -4.41 -5.32
N TYR A 97 -11.30 -4.65 -4.28
CA TYR A 97 -10.99 -6.01 -3.80
C TYR A 97 -12.22 -6.68 -3.19
N ALA A 98 -13.10 -5.93 -2.51
CA ALA A 98 -14.36 -6.47 -2.02
C ALA A 98 -15.25 -6.96 -3.17
N LEU A 99 -15.40 -6.15 -4.23
CA LEU A 99 -16.12 -6.55 -5.45
C LEU A 99 -15.44 -7.73 -6.16
N SER A 100 -14.11 -7.72 -6.23
CA SER A 100 -13.32 -8.82 -6.82
C SER A 100 -13.54 -10.13 -6.06
N THR A 101 -13.61 -10.07 -4.73
CA THR A 101 -13.92 -11.23 -3.88
C THR A 101 -15.30 -11.78 -4.18
N LEU A 102 -16.32 -10.92 -4.29
CA LEU A 102 -17.68 -11.33 -4.63
C LEU A 102 -17.75 -12.00 -6.01
N LEU A 103 -17.01 -11.47 -6.99
CA LEU A 103 -16.88 -12.11 -8.31
C LEU A 103 -16.21 -13.47 -8.23
N CYS A 104 -15.11 -13.61 -7.48
CA CYS A 104 -14.46 -14.91 -7.29
C CYS A 104 -15.41 -15.92 -6.63
N VAL A 105 -16.20 -15.51 -5.63
CA VAL A 105 -17.19 -16.37 -4.97
C VAL A 105 -18.30 -16.79 -5.95
N TYR A 106 -18.84 -15.84 -6.72
CA TYR A 106 -19.78 -16.16 -7.80
C TYR A 106 -19.17 -17.17 -8.77
N PHE A 107 -17.87 -17.03 -9.05
CA PHE A 107 -17.20 -17.91 -9.98
C PHE A 107 -16.98 -19.34 -9.45
N ILE A 108 -16.81 -19.50 -8.14
CA ILE A 108 -16.76 -20.83 -7.51
C ILE A 108 -18.07 -21.59 -7.80
N PHE A 109 -19.23 -20.97 -7.58
CA PHE A 109 -20.51 -21.65 -7.79
C PHE A 109 -20.77 -22.00 -9.26
N TYR A 110 -20.39 -21.11 -10.17
CA TYR A 110 -20.60 -21.36 -11.60
C TYR A 110 -19.62 -22.41 -12.15
N SER A 111 -18.42 -22.59 -11.57
CA SER A 111 -17.43 -23.59 -12.03
C SER A 111 -17.79 -24.99 -11.62
N LEU A 112 -18.47 -25.16 -10.48
CA LEU A 112 -18.97 -26.45 -10.02
C LEU A 112 -19.88 -27.13 -11.06
N ARG A 113 -20.52 -26.36 -11.95
CA ARG A 113 -21.35 -26.87 -13.03
C ARG A 113 -20.56 -27.45 -14.22
N TYR A 114 -19.29 -27.05 -14.39
CA TYR A 114 -18.51 -27.37 -15.59
C TYR A 114 -17.23 -28.16 -15.27
N VAL A 115 -16.36 -27.66 -14.39
CA VAL A 115 -15.04 -28.26 -14.10
C VAL A 115 -14.64 -27.97 -12.65
N GLY A 116 -14.55 -29.02 -11.83
CA GLY A 116 -14.23 -28.90 -10.40
C GLY A 116 -12.85 -28.28 -10.13
N ASN A 117 -11.84 -28.54 -10.96
CA ASN A 117 -10.50 -27.98 -10.75
C ASN A 117 -10.48 -26.44 -10.78
N MET A 118 -11.26 -25.82 -11.67
CA MET A 118 -11.35 -24.35 -11.75
C MET A 118 -11.96 -23.73 -10.49
N SER A 119 -12.88 -24.44 -9.82
CA SER A 119 -13.49 -23.96 -8.58
C SER A 119 -12.47 -23.80 -7.45
N VAL A 120 -11.45 -24.67 -7.40
CA VAL A 120 -10.38 -24.61 -6.40
C VAL A 120 -9.48 -23.40 -6.63
N VAL A 121 -9.14 -23.12 -7.89
CA VAL A 121 -8.32 -21.95 -8.25
C VAL A 121 -9.05 -20.65 -7.93
N TYR A 122 -10.35 -20.55 -8.25
CA TYR A 122 -11.16 -19.38 -7.88
C TYR A 122 -11.37 -19.25 -6.37
N ALA A 123 -11.43 -20.36 -5.62
CA ALA A 123 -11.46 -20.32 -4.15
C ALA A 123 -10.14 -19.78 -3.57
N PHE A 124 -9.01 -20.23 -4.10
CA PHE A 124 -7.70 -19.70 -3.71
C PHE A 124 -7.56 -18.21 -4.06
N ALA A 125 -7.99 -17.81 -5.26
CA ALA A 125 -8.02 -16.42 -5.68
C ALA A 125 -8.92 -15.55 -4.78
N ALA A 126 -10.08 -16.07 -4.35
CA ALA A 126 -10.97 -15.37 -3.42
C ALA A 126 -10.28 -15.10 -2.07
N VAL A 127 -9.58 -16.09 -1.52
CA VAL A 127 -8.81 -15.93 -0.27
C VAL A 127 -7.72 -14.87 -0.43
N LEU A 128 -6.97 -14.91 -1.54
CA LEU A 128 -5.95 -13.90 -1.82
C LEU A 128 -6.54 -12.49 -1.98
N CYS A 129 -7.70 -12.35 -2.62
CA CYS A 129 -8.42 -11.07 -2.70
C CYS A 129 -8.82 -10.53 -1.32
N VAL A 130 -9.31 -11.40 -0.42
CA VAL A 130 -9.66 -11.00 0.95
C VAL A 130 -8.43 -10.57 1.74
N LEU A 131 -7.33 -11.32 1.63
CA LEU A 131 -6.08 -10.99 2.32
C LEU A 131 -5.50 -9.67 1.77
N ALA A 132 -5.42 -9.50 0.45
CA ALA A 132 -4.94 -8.28 -0.18
C ALA A 132 -5.81 -7.07 0.20
N GLY A 133 -7.14 -7.20 0.05
CA GLY A 133 -8.08 -6.16 0.47
C GLY A 133 -7.99 -5.84 1.97
N GLY A 134 -7.83 -6.86 2.82
CA GLY A 134 -7.63 -6.71 4.25
C GLY A 134 -6.35 -5.93 4.58
N THR A 135 -5.24 -6.23 3.90
CA THR A 135 -3.98 -5.47 4.07
C THR A 135 -4.11 -4.03 3.61
N CYS A 136 -4.76 -3.75 2.47
CA CYS A 136 -5.07 -2.38 2.02
C CYS A 136 -5.95 -1.62 3.03
N GLY A 137 -7.01 -2.24 3.53
CA GLY A 137 -7.89 -1.63 4.53
C GLY A 137 -7.16 -1.34 5.85
N TYR A 138 -6.34 -2.28 6.31
CA TYR A 138 -5.55 -2.12 7.53
C TYR A 138 -4.48 -1.02 7.38
N PHE A 139 -3.80 -0.98 6.24
CA PHE A 139 -2.83 0.05 5.90
C PHE A 139 -3.47 1.45 5.88
N ALA A 140 -4.63 1.59 5.23
CA ALA A 140 -5.40 2.83 5.22
C ALA A 140 -5.81 3.27 6.64
N LEU A 141 -6.25 2.33 7.50
CA LEU A 141 -6.62 2.62 8.88
C LEU A 141 -5.43 3.09 9.73
N LEU A 142 -4.25 2.49 9.56
CA LEU A 142 -3.03 2.90 10.26
C LEU A 142 -2.64 4.33 9.87
N LEU A 143 -2.65 4.65 8.58
CA LEU A 143 -2.37 6.00 8.10
C LEU A 143 -3.42 7.01 8.55
N TYR A 144 -4.70 6.64 8.54
CA TYR A 144 -5.78 7.48 9.03
C TYR A 144 -5.61 7.81 10.52
N ARG A 145 -5.31 6.81 11.36
CA ARG A 145 -5.05 7.00 12.79
C ARG A 145 -3.82 7.86 13.05
N ALA A 146 -2.76 7.70 12.25
CA ALA A 146 -1.57 8.54 12.32
C ALA A 146 -1.84 10.01 11.94
N SER A 147 -2.95 10.29 11.22
CA SER A 147 -3.28 11.61 10.68
C SER A 147 -4.12 12.51 11.60
N GLU A 148 -4.41 12.15 12.85
CA GLU A 148 -5.21 12.96 13.80
C GLU A 148 -6.47 13.62 13.17
N ASN A 149 -7.25 12.88 12.36
CA ASN A 149 -8.50 13.34 11.76
C ASN A 149 -8.42 14.60 10.86
N LYS A 150 -7.26 14.93 10.28
CA LYS A 150 -7.13 16.04 9.31
C LYS A 150 -6.53 15.54 7.99
N PRO A 151 -7.34 15.27 6.95
CA PRO A 151 -6.86 14.74 5.66
C PRO A 151 -5.86 15.69 4.96
N ILE A 152 -5.91 16.99 5.28
CA ILE A 152 -5.04 18.04 4.71
C ILE A 152 -3.62 18.00 5.33
N LYS A 153 -3.40 17.28 6.43
CA LYS A 153 -2.09 17.13 7.09
C LYS A 153 -1.30 15.88 6.67
N LEU A 154 -1.87 15.00 5.82
CA LEU A 154 -1.15 13.83 5.26
C LEU A 154 0.07 14.22 4.41
N LEU A 155 0.09 15.43 3.85
CA LEU A 155 1.19 15.96 3.05
C LEU A 155 2.49 16.23 3.85
N GLY A 156 2.44 16.16 5.18
CA GLY A 156 3.58 16.44 6.06
C GLY A 156 3.92 15.30 7.03
N ILE A 157 3.42 14.09 6.79
CA ILE A 157 3.64 12.90 7.62
C ILE A 157 4.71 12.03 6.95
N PHE A 158 5.90 12.00 7.56
CA PHE A 158 6.99 11.10 7.18
C PHE A 158 6.80 9.74 7.83
N ILE A 159 7.17 8.66 7.15
CA ILE A 159 7.32 7.34 7.76
C ILE A 159 8.81 7.10 7.97
N GLU A 160 9.31 7.34 9.19
CA GLU A 160 10.68 7.00 9.59
C GLU A 160 10.62 5.74 10.47
N GLY A 161 10.71 4.57 9.83
CA GLY A 161 10.69 3.29 10.55
C GLY A 161 9.38 3.03 11.30
N THR A 162 9.43 3.00 12.64
CA THR A 162 8.29 2.66 13.53
C THR A 162 7.42 3.86 13.92
N SER A 163 7.78 5.08 13.52
CA SER A 163 7.11 6.31 13.95
C SER A 163 6.88 7.25 12.79
N THR A 164 5.76 7.97 12.83
CA THR A 164 5.47 9.03 11.89
C THR A 164 5.95 10.38 12.44
N VAL A 165 6.83 11.07 11.72
CA VAL A 165 7.37 12.38 12.15
C VAL A 165 6.74 13.47 11.30
N ARG A 166 6.40 14.63 11.90
CA ARG A 166 5.78 15.77 11.20
C ARG A 166 6.83 16.78 10.76
N PHE A 167 6.70 17.31 9.53
CA PHE A 167 7.52 18.42 9.01
C PHE A 167 7.52 19.67 9.92
N ALA A 168 6.45 19.90 10.68
CA ALA A 168 6.32 21.04 11.60
C ALA A 168 7.39 21.05 12.71
N SER A 169 7.85 19.88 13.16
CA SER A 169 8.82 19.79 14.26
C SER A 169 10.25 20.18 13.87
N ILE A 170 10.62 20.02 12.59
CA ILE A 170 11.96 20.38 12.08
C ILE A 170 12.05 21.91 11.87
N VAL A 171 10.96 22.55 11.47
CA VAL A 171 10.90 24.02 11.36
C VAL A 171 10.96 24.66 12.75
N GLU A 172 10.24 24.12 13.73
CA GLU A 172 10.20 24.65 15.10
C GLU A 172 11.53 24.45 15.87
N SER A 173 12.29 23.39 15.59
CA SER A 173 13.63 23.20 16.15
C SER A 173 14.72 24.06 15.50
N THR A 174 14.47 24.58 14.29
CA THR A 174 15.42 25.46 13.59
C THR A 174 15.16 26.94 13.90
N GLU A 175 13.93 27.30 14.28
CA GLU A 175 13.55 28.68 14.65
C GLU A 175 13.82 29.02 16.12
N ASN A 176 13.84 28.03 17.03
CA ASN A 176 14.08 28.25 18.47
C ASN A 176 15.55 28.31 18.89
N GLY A 177 16.45 28.75 18.01
CA GLY A 177 17.83 29.16 18.33
C GLY A 177 17.92 30.52 19.06
N GLY A 178 16.89 30.91 19.81
CA GLY A 178 16.85 32.14 20.61
C GLY A 178 17.32 31.88 22.06
N PRO A 179 17.97 32.86 22.72
CA PRO A 179 18.70 32.62 23.96
C PRO A 179 17.78 32.28 25.13
N ARG A 180 18.21 31.31 25.96
CA ARG A 180 17.59 30.96 27.25
C ARG A 180 17.37 32.20 28.11
N PRO A 181 16.15 32.48 28.61
CA PRO A 181 15.99 33.37 29.74
C PRO A 181 16.39 32.64 31.01
N THR A 182 17.43 33.15 31.67
CA THR A 182 17.76 32.88 33.07
C THR A 182 16.75 33.60 33.97
N ALA A 183 16.06 32.84 34.81
CA ALA A 183 15.58 33.26 36.13
C ALA A 183 15.39 32.01 36.99
#